data_AF-A0A2A6NZU9-F1
#
_entry.id   AF-A0A2A6NZU9-F1
#
_cell.length_a   1.000
_cell.length_b   1.000
_cell.length_c   1.000
_cell.angle_alpha   90.00
_cell.angle_beta   90.00
_cell.angle_gamma   90.00
#
_symmetry.space_group_name_H-M   'P 1'
#
loop_
_entity.id
_entity.type
_entity.pdbx_description
1 polymer ?
#
loop_
_entity_poly.entity_id
_entity_poly.type
_entity_poly.pdbx_seq_one_letter_code
_entity_poly.pdbx_strand_id
1 'polypeptide(L)'
;MRPPPFHGFPAIDRGVTAAGGAPLPEGHSALAEQAGAAFVESIDAFGCAATDELLRSDVDRKAARANVVTLHRQRRAEIKRIAEAFGRRCVTEDDRNLLRFALELSLTNLDGLYKQFRRGVNILHEKG
;
A
#
# COMPACT_ATOMS: atom_id res chain seq x y z
N MET A 1 25.20 24.10 26.68
CA MET A 1 24.89 24.30 25.24
C MET A 1 23.74 23.35 24.90
N ARG A 2 22.63 23.89 24.40
CA ARG A 2 21.34 23.21 24.21
C ARG A 2 21.06 23.14 22.69
N PRO A 3 20.68 21.99 22.13
CA PRO A 3 20.44 21.87 20.68
C PRO A 3 19.18 22.65 20.24
N PRO A 4 19.11 23.11 18.97
CA PRO A 4 18.01 23.90 18.45
C PRO A 4 16.72 23.06 18.25
N PRO A 5 15.54 23.70 18.24
CA PRO A 5 14.27 23.01 17.99
C PRO A 5 14.14 22.69 16.49
N PHE A 6 13.97 21.41 16.18
CA PHE A 6 13.57 20.96 14.86
C PHE A 6 12.10 21.34 14.63
N HIS A 7 11.86 22.36 13.80
CA HIS A 7 10.57 22.58 13.16
C HIS A 7 10.51 21.77 11.87
N GLY A 8 9.47 20.95 11.71
CA GLY A 8 9.10 20.41 10.39
C GLY A 8 8.85 18.91 10.30
N PHE A 9 8.04 18.34 11.19
CA PHE A 9 7.21 17.18 10.86
C PHE A 9 5.79 17.52 11.28
N PRO A 10 4.77 17.43 10.41
CA PRO A 10 3.40 17.52 10.88
C PRO A 10 3.15 16.32 11.80
N ALA A 11 2.88 16.62 13.07
CA ALA A 11 2.29 15.69 14.00
C ALA A 11 1.02 15.15 13.34
N ILE A 12 0.97 13.83 13.09
CA ILE A 12 -0.28 13.18 12.71
C ILE A 12 -1.14 13.24 13.97
N ASP A 13 -2.01 14.24 13.96
CA ASP A 13 -3.00 14.54 14.97
C ASP A 13 -3.83 13.28 15.23
N ARG A 14 -3.62 12.66 16.40
CA ARG A 14 -4.61 11.72 16.96
C ARG A 14 -5.79 12.56 17.44
N GLY A 15 -6.63 12.95 16.48
CA GLY A 15 -7.82 13.74 16.68
C GLY A 15 -8.86 13.39 15.64
N VAL A 16 -9.49 12.21 15.75
CA VAL A 16 -10.79 11.97 15.10
C VAL A 16 -11.80 11.72 16.21
N THR A 17 -12.31 12.84 16.70
CA THR A 17 -13.49 12.90 17.55
C THR A 17 -14.73 13.00 16.67
N ALA A 18 -15.79 12.35 17.13
CA ALA A 18 -17.11 12.24 16.55
C ALA A 18 -17.79 13.58 16.18
N ALA A 19 -18.84 13.43 15.35
CA ALA A 19 -19.95 14.35 15.06
C ALA A 19 -19.70 15.41 13.97
N GLY A 20 -20.37 15.23 12.82
CA GLY A 20 -20.49 16.25 11.78
C GLY A 20 -20.64 15.76 10.33
N GLY A 21 -20.53 14.45 10.08
CA GLY A 21 -20.75 13.91 8.73
C GLY A 21 -22.24 13.83 8.42
N ALA A 22 -22.70 14.57 7.44
CA ALA A 22 -23.99 14.34 6.79
C ALA A 22 -24.18 12.83 6.54
N PRO A 23 -25.40 12.27 6.68
CA PRO A 23 -25.64 10.88 6.33
C PRO A 23 -25.13 10.66 4.91
N LEU A 24 -24.14 9.77 4.78
CA LEU A 24 -23.60 9.39 3.48
C LEU A 24 -24.77 8.86 2.64
N PRO A 25 -24.88 9.28 1.37
CA PRO A 25 -25.98 8.85 0.50
C PRO A 25 -26.06 7.33 0.47
N GLU A 26 -27.27 6.81 0.62
CA GLU A 26 -27.56 5.38 0.52
C GLU A 26 -26.99 4.83 -0.79
N GLY A 27 -26.03 3.89 -0.69
CA GLY A 27 -25.39 3.26 -1.85
C GLY A 27 -23.87 3.11 -1.78
N HIS A 28 -23.19 3.66 -0.76
CA HIS A 28 -21.75 3.46 -0.55
C HIS A 28 -21.53 2.36 0.50
N SER A 29 -21.02 1.20 0.07
CA SER A 29 -20.76 0.11 0.99
C SER A 29 -19.48 0.36 1.78
N ALA A 30 -19.65 0.60 3.08
CA ALA A 30 -18.57 0.70 4.06
C ALA A 30 -17.59 -0.49 3.98
N LEU A 31 -18.03 -1.65 3.50
CA LEU A 31 -17.18 -2.82 3.26
C LEU A 31 -16.19 -2.61 2.11
N ALA A 32 -16.62 -1.98 1.02
CA ALA A 32 -15.76 -1.68 -0.12
C ALA A 32 -14.71 -0.61 0.24
N GLU A 33 -15.09 0.38 1.05
CA GLU A 33 -14.17 1.39 1.57
C GLU A 33 -13.13 0.79 2.53
N GLN A 34 -13.55 -0.10 3.43
CA GLN A 34 -12.65 -0.85 4.31
C GLN A 34 -11.67 -1.72 3.51
N ALA A 35 -12.14 -2.40 2.46
CA ALA A 35 -11.28 -3.17 1.58
C ALA A 35 -10.28 -2.27 0.84
N GLY A 36 -10.73 -1.12 0.34
CA GLY A 36 -9.89 -0.12 -0.30
C GLY A 36 -8.78 0.40 0.61
N ALA A 37 -9.11 0.75 1.86
CA ALA A 37 -8.13 1.17 2.85
C ALA A 37 -7.09 0.07 3.13
N ALA A 38 -7.52 -1.18 3.25
CA ALA A 38 -6.62 -2.31 3.46
C ALA A 38 -5.71 -2.58 2.24
N PHE A 39 -6.20 -2.34 1.01
CA PHE A 39 -5.37 -2.43 -0.19
C PHE A 39 -4.28 -1.35 -0.21
N VAL A 40 -4.63 -0.11 0.14
CA VAL A 40 -3.68 1.01 0.24
C VAL A 40 -2.61 0.71 1.29
N GLU A 41 -3.01 0.26 2.48
CA GLU A 41 -2.07 -0.13 3.54
C GLU A 41 -1.10 -1.23 3.08
N SER A 42 -1.60 -2.23 2.33
CA SER A 42 -0.74 -3.27 1.75
C SER A 42 0.24 -2.74 0.70
N ILE A 43 -0.13 -1.71 -0.06
CA ILE A 43 0.73 -1.08 -1.06
C ILE A 43 1.79 -0.21 -0.37
N ASP A 44 1.41 0.56 0.65
CA ASP A 44 2.34 1.37 1.43
C ASP A 44 3.37 0.49 2.14
N ALA A 45 2.93 -0.62 2.73
CA ALA A 45 3.82 -1.60 3.34
C ALA A 45 4.79 -2.24 2.31
N PHE A 46 4.38 -2.40 1.05
CA PHE A 46 5.29 -2.78 -0.03
C PHE A 46 6.33 -1.68 -0.28
N GLY A 47 5.88 -0.42 -0.40
CA GLY A 47 6.75 0.73 -0.66
C GLY A 47 7.81 0.92 0.41
N CYS A 48 7.45 0.85 1.69
CA CYS A 48 8.39 0.93 2.80
C CYS A 48 9.43 -0.20 2.74
N ALA A 49 8.98 -1.45 2.66
CA ALA A 49 9.87 -2.61 2.65
C ALA A 49 10.80 -2.62 1.41
N ALA A 50 10.28 -2.25 0.24
CA ALA A 50 11.08 -2.16 -0.98
C ALA A 50 12.08 -0.99 -0.95
N THR A 51 11.76 0.10 -0.24
CA THR A 51 12.70 1.21 -0.01
C THR A 51 13.82 0.79 0.93
N ASP A 52 13.51 0.08 2.00
CA ASP A 52 14.52 -0.47 2.90
C ASP A 52 15.49 -1.39 2.15
N GLU A 53 14.97 -2.25 1.27
CA GLU A 53 15.81 -3.10 0.40
C GLU A 53 16.70 -2.30 -0.57
N LEU A 54 16.27 -1.12 -1.04
CA LEU A 54 17.10 -0.24 -1.86
C LEU A 54 18.20 0.48 -1.07
N LEU A 55 17.93 0.83 0.19
CA LEU A 55 18.85 1.59 1.03
C LEU A 55 19.86 0.71 1.77
N ARG A 56 19.64 -0.62 1.81
CA ARG A 56 20.57 -1.58 2.40
C ARG A 56 21.85 -1.67 1.58
N SER A 57 22.95 -1.15 2.13
CA SER A 57 24.30 -1.23 1.56
C SER A 57 24.88 -2.65 1.54
N ASP A 58 24.35 -3.56 2.36
CA ASP A 58 25.00 -4.83 2.69
C ASP A 58 24.47 -6.00 1.85
N VAL A 59 23.58 -5.72 0.90
CA VAL A 59 22.88 -6.72 0.10
C VAL A 59 23.32 -6.63 -1.35
N ASP A 60 23.80 -7.75 -1.90
CA ASP A 60 24.12 -7.84 -3.32
C ASP A 60 22.86 -7.57 -4.17
N ARG A 61 23.04 -6.93 -5.32
CA ARG A 61 22.01 -6.58 -6.30
C ARG A 61 21.07 -7.74 -6.60
N LYS A 62 21.61 -8.95 -6.72
CA LYS A 62 20.82 -10.15 -7.02
C LYS A 62 19.85 -10.48 -5.88
N ALA A 63 20.32 -10.37 -4.63
CA ALA A 63 19.51 -10.58 -3.44
C ALA A 63 18.46 -9.47 -3.27
N ALA A 64 18.83 -8.20 -3.43
CA ALA A 64 17.87 -7.08 -3.36
C ALA A 64 16.73 -7.24 -4.38
N ARG A 65 17.03 -7.65 -5.63
CA ARG A 65 15.98 -7.96 -6.61
C ARG A 65 15.09 -9.11 -6.20
N ALA A 66 15.66 -10.19 -5.68
CA ALA A 66 14.90 -11.36 -5.24
C ALA A 66 13.96 -11.01 -4.08
N ASN A 67 14.42 -10.15 -3.16
CA ASN A 67 13.63 -9.65 -2.03
C ASN A 67 12.46 -8.79 -2.52
N VAL A 68 12.70 -7.81 -3.41
CA VAL A 68 11.63 -6.98 -3.99
C VAL A 68 10.58 -7.83 -4.74
N VAL A 69 11.01 -8.87 -5.48
CA VAL A 69 10.08 -9.84 -6.12
C VAL A 69 9.26 -10.60 -5.09
N THR A 70 9.89 -11.02 -3.99
CA THR A 70 9.22 -11.77 -2.93
C THR A 70 8.18 -10.91 -2.23
N LEU A 71 8.54 -9.68 -1.86
CA LEU A 71 7.64 -8.68 -1.27
C LEU A 71 6.45 -8.40 -2.18
N HIS A 72 6.69 -8.21 -3.48
CA HIS A 72 5.63 -7.99 -4.46
C HIS A 72 4.63 -9.16 -4.50
N ARG A 73 5.14 -10.39 -4.56
CA ARG A 73 4.29 -11.60 -4.58
C ARG A 73 3.48 -11.75 -3.30
N GLN A 74 4.09 -11.48 -2.15
CA GLN A 74 3.42 -11.55 -0.85
C GLN A 74 2.26 -10.55 -0.78
N ARG A 75 2.51 -9.28 -1.10
CA ARG A 75 1.48 -8.22 -1.05
C ARG A 75 0.40 -8.42 -2.10
N ARG A 76 0.75 -8.92 -3.29
CA ARG A 76 -0.24 -9.34 -4.30
C ARG A 76 -1.16 -10.45 -3.79
N ALA A 77 -0.61 -11.44 -3.09
CA ALA A 77 -1.40 -12.52 -2.50
C ALA A 77 -2.27 -12.05 -1.33
N GLU A 78 -1.81 -11.06 -0.57
CA GLU A 78 -2.56 -10.42 0.52
C GLU A 78 -3.73 -9.60 0.01
N ILE A 79 -3.51 -8.70 -0.96
CA ILE A 79 -4.57 -7.93 -1.61
C ILE A 79 -5.66 -8.85 -2.17
N LYS A 80 -5.28 -9.96 -2.81
CA LYS A 80 -6.26 -10.95 -3.29
C LYS A 80 -7.02 -11.63 -2.16
N ARG A 81 -6.34 -12.02 -1.07
CA ARG A 81 -7.00 -12.61 0.11
C ARG A 81 -7.98 -11.66 0.77
N ILE A 82 -7.61 -10.38 0.88
CA ILE A 82 -8.49 -9.31 1.37
C ILE A 82 -9.72 -9.25 0.44
N ALA A 83 -9.52 -9.12 -0.87
CA ALA A 83 -10.62 -9.07 -1.83
C ALA A 83 -11.54 -10.31 -1.78
N GLU A 84 -11.00 -11.52 -1.61
CA GLU A 84 -11.81 -12.73 -1.44
C GLU A 84 -12.61 -12.72 -0.13
N ALA A 85 -12.01 -12.28 0.97
CA ALA A 85 -12.69 -12.17 2.26
C ALA A 85 -13.84 -11.16 2.23
N PHE A 86 -13.62 -10.01 1.58
CA PHE A 86 -14.64 -8.97 1.40
C PHE A 86 -15.69 -9.38 0.36
N GLY A 87 -15.29 -10.03 -0.75
CA GLY A 87 -16.19 -10.50 -1.79
C GLY A 87 -17.23 -11.51 -1.29
N ARG A 88 -16.86 -12.35 -0.30
CA ARG A 88 -17.81 -13.25 0.39
C ARG A 88 -18.85 -12.50 1.22
N ARG A 89 -18.56 -11.26 1.62
CA ARG A 89 -19.44 -10.41 2.44
C ARG A 89 -20.23 -9.39 1.61
N CYS A 90 -19.90 -9.21 0.33
CA CYS A 90 -20.62 -8.32 -0.58
C CYS A 90 -22.02 -8.87 -0.88
N VAL A 91 -23.04 -8.12 -0.47
CA VAL A 91 -24.45 -8.50 -0.65
C VAL A 91 -24.99 -7.97 -1.97
N THR A 92 -24.59 -6.76 -2.38
CA THR A 92 -25.07 -6.09 -3.60
C THR A 92 -24.12 -6.29 -4.79
N GLU A 93 -24.63 -6.11 -6.01
CA GLU A 93 -23.82 -6.13 -7.23
C GLU A 93 -22.91 -4.90 -7.34
N ASP A 94 -23.38 -3.74 -6.85
CA ASP A 94 -22.60 -2.51 -6.81
C ASP A 94 -21.37 -2.64 -5.92
N ASP A 95 -21.49 -3.28 -4.76
CA ASP A 95 -20.36 -3.56 -3.86
C ASP A 95 -19.32 -4.45 -4.52
N ARG A 96 -19.79 -5.47 -5.26
CA ARG A 96 -18.91 -6.39 -6.00
C ARG A 96 -18.17 -5.65 -7.11
N ASN A 97 -18.85 -4.74 -7.82
CA ASN A 97 -18.25 -3.92 -8.88
C ASN A 97 -17.22 -2.94 -8.32
N LEU A 98 -17.54 -2.24 -7.22
CA LEU A 98 -16.63 -1.33 -6.54
C LEU A 98 -15.40 -2.06 -6.01
N LEU A 99 -15.59 -3.22 -5.37
CA LEU A 99 -14.49 -4.05 -4.87
C LEU A 99 -13.59 -4.54 -6.01
N ARG A 100 -14.17 -4.97 -7.14
CA ARG A 100 -13.41 -5.39 -8.32
C ARG A 100 -12.59 -4.24 -8.89
N PHE A 101 -13.19 -3.06 -9.04
CA PHE A 101 -12.50 -1.87 -9.52
C PHE A 101 -11.34 -1.48 -8.58
N ALA A 102 -11.58 -1.43 -7.28
CA ALA A 102 -10.56 -1.12 -6.27
C ALA A 102 -9.41 -2.15 -6.29
N LEU A 103 -9.73 -3.44 -6.44
CA LEU A 103 -8.75 -4.52 -6.57
C LEU A 103 -7.88 -4.34 -7.82
N GLU A 104 -8.49 -4.13 -8.99
CA GLU A 104 -7.78 -3.95 -10.26
C GLU A 104 -6.84 -2.74 -10.22
N LEU A 105 -7.33 -1.61 -9.69
CA LEU A 105 -6.53 -0.40 -9.52
C LEU A 105 -5.35 -0.65 -8.57
N SER A 106 -5.60 -1.31 -7.43
CA SER A 106 -4.58 -1.61 -6.43
C SER A 106 -3.48 -2.53 -6.98
N LEU A 107 -3.87 -3.58 -7.71
CA LEU A 107 -2.92 -4.48 -8.36
C LEU A 107 -2.10 -3.77 -9.44
N THR A 108 -2.73 -2.88 -10.21
CA THR A 108 -2.04 -2.07 -11.22
C THR A 108 -1.01 -1.14 -10.58
N ASN A 109 -1.37 -0.47 -9.49
CA ASN A 109 -0.46 0.40 -8.74
C ASN A 109 0.71 -0.40 -8.13
N LEU A 110 0.43 -1.55 -7.52
CA LEU A 110 1.46 -2.44 -6.98
C LEU A 110 2.44 -2.92 -8.07
N ASP A 111 1.93 -3.32 -9.23
CA ASP A 111 2.76 -3.73 -10.38
C ASP A 111 3.58 -2.55 -10.93
N GLY A 112 3.03 -1.33 -10.92
CA GLY A 112 3.72 -0.09 -11.28
C GLY A 112 4.90 0.22 -10.35
N LEU A 113 4.65 0.23 -9.03
CA LEU A 113 5.68 0.43 -8.02
C LEU A 113 6.76 -0.65 -8.10
N TYR A 114 6.38 -1.92 -8.24
CA TYR A 114 7.33 -3.02 -8.42
C TYR A 114 8.28 -2.77 -9.60
N LYS A 115 7.78 -2.31 -10.74
CA LYS A 115 8.63 -1.97 -11.90
C LYS A 115 9.58 -0.82 -11.58
N GLN A 116 9.13 0.20 -10.84
CA GLN A 116 9.96 1.32 -10.42
C GLN A 116 11.07 0.87 -9.46
N PHE A 117 10.75 0.13 -8.40
CA PHE A 117 11.74 -0.41 -7.46
C PHE A 117 12.74 -1.34 -8.15
N ARG A 118 12.26 -2.22 -9.03
CA ARG A 118 13.15 -3.09 -9.82
C ARG A 118 14.13 -2.27 -10.67
N ARG A 119 13.69 -1.18 -11.29
CA ARG A 119 14.59 -0.26 -12.02
C ARG A 119 15.54 0.47 -11.07
N GLY A 120 15.07 0.91 -9.90
CA GLY A 120 15.91 1.51 -8.85
C GLY A 120 17.06 0.60 -8.43
N VAL A 121 16.79 -0.69 -8.18
CA VAL A 121 17.83 -1.68 -7.85
C VAL A 121 18.85 -1.83 -8.98
N ASN A 122 18.43 -1.76 -10.26
CA ASN A 122 19.36 -1.78 -11.38
C ASN A 122 20.31 -0.58 -11.33
N ILE A 123 19.76 0.63 -11.21
CA ILE A 123 20.51 1.89 -11.31
C ILE A 123 21.48 2.05 -10.13
N LEU A 124 21.02 1.78 -8.90
CA LEU A 124 21.83 1.99 -7.70
C LEU A 124 22.97 0.98 -7.59
N HIS A 125 22.76 -0.26 -8.04
CA HIS A 125 23.77 -1.32 -7.97
C HIS A 125 24.45 -1.62 -9.33
N GLU A 126 24.29 -0.78 -10.36
CA GLU A 126 25.17 -0.77 -11.54
C GLU A 126 26.42 0.08 -11.34
N LYS A 127 26.44 0.92 -10.29
CA LYS A 127 27.54 1.83 -9.96
C LYS A 127 28.52 1.31 -8.88
N GLY A 128 28.28 0.10 -8.35
CA GLY A 128 29.18 -0.59 -7.41
C GLY A 128 29.68 -1.88 -8.03
#